data_AF-A0A432RGD1-F1
#
_entry.id   AF-A0A432RGD1-F1
#
_cell.length_a   1.000
_cell.length_b   1.000
_cell.length_c   1.000
_cell.angle_alpha   90.00
_cell.angle_beta   90.00
_cell.angle_gamma   90.00
#
_symmetry.space_group_name_H-M   'P 1'
#
loop_
_entity.id
_entity.type
_entity.pdbx_description
1 polymer ?
#
loop_
_entity_poly.entity_id
_entity_poly.type
_entity_poly.pdbx_seq_one_letter_code
_entity_poly.pdbx_strand_id
1 'polypeptide(L)'
;MSDTLLYILFFLVGLVAGGFYFTHLWKSVNAYKSDKGKIIFSSFIRFPVPLVAVFVAGLFAGIGGILSVIFGFTVFQFIYLVKKGSQLKKEIEEYAKSQESNKDGE
;
A
#
# COMPACT_ATOMS: atom_id res chain seq x y z
N MET A 1 -0.13 31.50 -3.68
CA MET A 1 0.58 30.85 -2.55
C MET A 1 -0.34 29.88 -1.77
N SER A 2 -1.66 30.11 -1.74
CA SER A 2 -2.67 29.19 -1.15
C SER A 2 -2.70 27.80 -1.81
N ASP A 3 -2.59 27.74 -3.14
CA ASP A 3 -2.92 26.51 -3.87
C ASP A 3 -1.83 25.44 -3.75
N THR A 4 -0.57 25.87 -3.65
CA THR A 4 0.57 24.97 -3.43
C THR A 4 0.47 24.28 -2.08
N LEU A 5 0.09 24.99 -1.02
CA LEU A 5 -0.11 24.40 0.31
C LEU A 5 -1.28 23.40 0.31
N LEU A 6 -2.36 23.72 -0.41
CA LEU A 6 -3.50 22.82 -0.62
C LEU A 6 -3.09 21.53 -1.36
N TYR A 7 -2.27 21.63 -2.40
CA TYR A 7 -1.75 20.45 -3.12
C TYR A 7 -0.81 19.62 -2.26
N ILE A 8 0.04 20.23 -1.45
CA ILE A 8 0.90 19.51 -0.50
C ILE A 8 0.04 18.78 0.55
N LEU A 9 -1.01 19.42 1.07
CA LEU A 9 -1.97 18.79 1.98
C LEU A 9 -2.64 17.57 1.33
N PHE A 10 -3.12 17.70 0.09
CA PHE A 10 -3.73 16.59 -0.64
C PHE A 10 -2.74 15.47 -0.97
N PHE A 11 -1.49 15.81 -1.25
CA PHE A 11 -0.43 14.81 -1.40
C PHE A 11 -0.23 14.01 -0.11
N LEU A 12 -0.19 14.67 1.06
CA LEU A 12 -0.11 13.99 2.35
C LEU A 12 -1.36 13.12 2.61
N VAL A 13 -2.55 13.59 2.25
CA VAL A 13 -3.78 12.78 2.32
C VAL A 13 -3.65 11.53 1.46
N GLY A 14 -3.08 11.64 0.25
CA GLY A 14 -2.78 10.51 -0.62
C GLY A 14 -1.82 9.50 0.03
N LEU A 15 -0.74 9.97 0.67
CA LEU A 15 0.18 9.10 1.41
C LEU A 15 -0.51 8.36 2.55
N VAL A 16 -1.35 9.05 3.34
CA VAL A 16 -2.07 8.46 4.48
C VAL A 16 -3.10 7.43 3.99
N ALA A 17 -3.85 7.76 2.93
CA ALA A 17 -4.81 6.84 2.32
C ALA A 17 -4.10 5.58 1.77
N GLY A 18 -2.94 5.76 1.13
CA GLY A 18 -2.07 4.66 0.70
C GLY A 18 -1.61 3.79 1.87
N GLY A 19 -1.11 4.42 2.93
CA GLY A 19 -0.71 3.77 4.17
C GLY A 19 -1.81 2.89 4.75
N PHE A 20 -3.00 3.46 4.91
CA PHE A 20 -4.14 2.74 5.43
C PHE A 20 -4.53 1.57 4.52
N TYR A 21 -4.66 1.80 3.20
CA TYR A 21 -5.07 0.79 2.24
C TYR A 21 -4.09 -0.40 2.19
N PHE A 22 -2.81 -0.15 1.95
CA PHE A 22 -1.82 -1.20 1.71
C PHE A 22 -1.43 -1.97 2.98
N THR A 23 -1.40 -1.31 4.14
CA THR A 23 -1.11 -1.99 5.41
C THR A 23 -2.20 -3.02 5.72
N HIS A 24 -3.46 -2.63 5.53
CA HIS A 24 -4.59 -3.54 5.72
C HIS A 24 -4.64 -4.63 4.65
N LEU A 25 -4.32 -4.29 3.40
CA LEU A 25 -4.24 -5.25 2.30
C LEU A 25 -3.23 -6.36 2.62
N TRP A 26 -2.05 -6.01 3.10
CA TRP A 26 -1.04 -7.01 3.49
C TRP A 26 -1.42 -7.83 4.71
N LYS A 27 -2.10 -7.23 5.69
CA LYS A 27 -2.67 -7.99 6.81
C LYS A 27 -3.65 -9.06 6.28
N SER A 28 -4.48 -8.70 5.30
CA SER A 28 -5.38 -9.66 4.64
C SER A 28 -4.61 -10.71 3.83
N VAL A 29 -3.60 -10.32 3.05
CA VAL A 29 -2.75 -11.27 2.30
C VAL A 29 -2.10 -12.29 3.24
N ASN A 30 -1.56 -11.83 4.37
CA ASN A 30 -0.91 -12.73 5.33
C ASN A 30 -1.90 -13.62 6.10
N ALA A 31 -3.13 -13.14 6.34
CA ALA A 31 -4.19 -13.92 6.99
C ALA A 31 -4.79 -14.98 6.05
N TYR A 32 -4.94 -14.67 4.76
CA TYR A 32 -5.67 -15.51 3.82
C TYR A 32 -4.79 -16.31 2.84
N LYS A 33 -3.46 -16.10 2.85
CA LYS A 33 -2.32 -16.75 2.13
C LYS A 33 -2.56 -17.40 0.75
N SER A 34 -3.62 -18.16 0.55
CA SER A 34 -3.98 -18.89 -0.66
C SER A 34 -5.33 -18.48 -1.28
N ASP A 35 -6.24 -17.89 -0.51
CA ASP A 35 -7.58 -17.53 -1.00
C ASP A 35 -7.58 -16.16 -1.69
N LYS A 36 -7.24 -16.19 -2.99
CA LYS A 36 -7.23 -15.00 -3.86
C LYS A 36 -8.57 -14.26 -3.86
N GLY A 37 -9.69 -14.99 -3.76
CA GLY A 37 -11.03 -14.41 -3.72
C GLY A 37 -11.24 -13.54 -2.47
N LYS A 38 -10.86 -14.04 -1.30
CA LYS A 38 -10.93 -13.28 -0.04
C LYS A 38 -9.98 -12.08 -0.01
N ILE A 39 -8.80 -12.19 -0.64
CA ILE A 39 -7.85 -11.09 -0.78
C ILE A 39 -8.42 -9.98 -1.67
N ILE A 40 -9.00 -10.34 -2.82
CA ILE A 40 -9.63 -9.39 -3.76
C ILE A 40 -10.85 -8.74 -3.10
N PHE A 41 -11.72 -9.51 -2.47
CA PHE A 41 -12.91 -9.00 -1.77
C PHE A 41 -12.53 -8.04 -0.62
N SER A 42 -11.52 -8.42 0.19
CA SER A 42 -11.01 -7.54 1.25
C SER A 42 -10.39 -6.25 0.71
N SER A 43 -9.83 -6.27 -0.49
CA SER A 43 -9.28 -5.08 -1.15
C SER A 43 -10.42 -4.21 -1.69
N PHE A 44 -11.46 -4.81 -2.29
CA PHE A 44 -12.67 -4.14 -2.77
C PHE A 44 -13.43 -3.39 -1.67
N ILE A 45 -13.61 -4.00 -0.50
CA ILE A 45 -14.29 -3.34 0.65
C ILE A 45 -13.55 -2.05 1.07
N ARG A 46 -12.24 -1.97 0.84
CA ARG A 46 -11.38 -0.88 1.30
C ARG A 46 -11.01 0.11 0.19
N PHE A 47 -11.32 -0.23 -1.06
CA PHE A 47 -11.21 0.64 -2.24
C PHE A 47 -11.97 1.97 -2.13
N PRO A 48 -13.08 2.09 -1.37
CA PRO A 48 -13.73 3.39 -1.15
C PRO A 48 -12.84 4.42 -0.45
N VAL A 49 -11.83 4.02 0.35
CA VAL A 49 -11.00 4.97 1.10
C VAL A 49 -10.15 5.86 0.16
N PRO A 50 -9.35 5.28 -0.78
CA PRO A 50 -8.69 6.07 -1.82
C PRO A 50 -9.67 6.89 -2.67
N LEU A 51 -10.85 6.33 -2.97
CA LEU A 51 -11.86 6.99 -3.78
C LEU A 51 -12.39 8.26 -3.11
N VAL A 52 -12.76 8.16 -1.82
CA VAL A 52 -13.25 9.28 -1.01
C VAL A 52 -12.19 10.38 -0.91
N ALA A 53 -10.91 10.01 -0.72
CA ALA A 53 -9.81 10.98 -0.69
C ALA A 53 -9.70 11.77 -2.01
N VAL A 54 -9.84 11.09 -3.15
CA VAL A 54 -9.83 11.72 -4.48
C VAL A 54 -11.04 12.62 -4.69
N PHE A 55 -12.24 12.17 -4.30
CA PHE A 55 -13.46 12.98 -4.42
C PHE A 55 -13.39 14.26 -3.58
N VAL A 56 -12.93 14.16 -2.33
CA VAL A 56 -12.74 15.32 -1.45
C VAL A 56 -11.73 16.29 -2.08
N ALA A 57 -10.59 15.80 -2.56
CA ALA A 57 -9.61 16.68 -3.20
C ALA A 57 -10.11 17.35 -4.49
N GLY A 58 -10.93 16.63 -5.27
CA GLY A 58 -11.59 17.18 -6.46
C GLY A 58 -12.57 18.30 -6.15
N LEU A 59 -13.32 18.20 -5.05
CA LEU A 59 -14.25 19.25 -4.63
C LEU A 59 -13.54 20.53 -4.18
N PHE A 60 -12.39 20.41 -3.51
CA PHE A 60 -11.71 21.56 -2.90
C PHE A 60 -10.63 22.19 -3.78
N ALA A 61 -9.97 21.42 -4.66
CA ALA A 61 -8.88 21.93 -5.50
C ALA A 61 -8.90 21.38 -6.95
N GLY A 62 -10.05 20.89 -7.40
CA GLY A 62 -10.27 20.44 -8.77
C GLY A 62 -9.30 19.34 -9.20
N ILE A 63 -8.91 19.37 -10.49
CA ILE A 63 -7.99 18.39 -11.08
C ILE A 63 -6.61 18.41 -10.39
N GLY A 64 -6.11 19.58 -9.98
CA GLY A 64 -4.82 19.67 -9.27
C GLY A 64 -4.81 18.92 -7.93
N GLY A 65 -5.92 19.02 -7.18
CA GLY A 65 -6.12 18.27 -5.95
C GLY A 65 -6.17 16.76 -6.19
N ILE A 66 -6.95 16.32 -7.20
CA ILE A 66 -7.05 14.90 -7.59
C ILE A 66 -5.67 14.33 -7.92
N LEU A 67 -4.92 15.01 -8.78
CA LEU A 67 -3.58 14.57 -9.19
C LEU A 67 -2.62 14.50 -8.00
N SER A 68 -2.71 15.46 -7.07
CA SER A 68 -1.88 15.48 -5.86
C SER A 68 -2.15 14.26 -4.96
N VAL A 69 -3.43 13.90 -4.73
CA VAL A 69 -3.79 12.69 -3.96
C VAL A 69 -3.30 11.43 -4.66
N ILE A 70 -3.54 11.30 -5.97
CA ILE A 70 -3.12 10.13 -6.75
C ILE A 70 -1.60 9.98 -6.71
N PHE A 71 -0.87 11.09 -6.85
CA PHE A 71 0.58 11.08 -6.80
C PHE A 71 1.09 10.64 -5.41
N GLY A 72 0.53 11.19 -4.33
CA GLY A 72 0.84 10.76 -2.97
C GLY A 72 0.55 9.29 -2.73
N PHE A 73 -0.62 8.82 -3.16
CA PHE A 73 -1.00 7.41 -3.06
C PHE A 73 -0.01 6.49 -3.80
N THR A 74 0.39 6.88 -5.02
CA THR A 74 1.31 6.11 -5.87
C THR A 74 2.73 6.06 -5.29
N VAL A 75 3.22 7.18 -4.74
CA VAL A 75 4.52 7.22 -4.05
C VAL A 75 4.52 6.26 -2.86
N PHE A 76 3.45 6.26 -2.05
CA PHE A 76 3.34 5.31 -0.96
C PHE A 76 3.29 3.87 -1.46
N GLN A 77 2.49 3.58 -2.50
CA GLN A 77 2.40 2.26 -3.11
C GLN A 77 3.78 1.74 -3.52
N PHE A 78 4.61 2.57 -4.16
CA PHE A 78 5.96 2.18 -4.56
C PHE A 78 6.85 1.83 -3.36
N ILE A 79 6.90 2.72 -2.36
CA ILE A 79 7.67 2.50 -1.11
C ILE A 79 7.21 1.20 -0.44
N TYR A 80 5.89 0.98 -0.40
CA TYR A 80 5.28 -0.18 0.20
C TYR A 80 5.68 -1.48 -0.49
N LEU A 81 5.59 -1.53 -1.81
CA LEU A 81 5.95 -2.69 -2.62
C LEU A 81 7.45 -3.01 -2.49
N VAL A 82 8.32 -2.01 -2.52
CA VAL A 82 9.77 -2.21 -2.31
C VAL A 82 10.04 -2.79 -0.92
N LYS A 83 9.43 -2.22 0.12
CA LYS A 83 9.59 -2.70 1.50
C LYS A 83 9.12 -4.15 1.66
N LYS A 84 7.95 -4.49 1.11
CA LYS A 84 7.40 -5.86 1.20
C LYS A 84 8.14 -6.86 0.33
N GLY A 85 8.59 -6.47 -0.85
CA GLY A 85 9.45 -7.30 -1.69
C GLY A 85 10.78 -7.64 -1.01
N SER A 86 11.40 -6.65 -0.35
CA SER A 86 12.63 -6.88 0.42
C SER A 86 12.41 -7.79 1.63
N GLN A 87 11.30 -7.64 2.36
CA GLN A 87 10.94 -8.54 3.46
C GLN A 87 10.76 -9.98 2.98
N LEU A 88 10.02 -10.18 1.90
CA LEU A 88 9.77 -11.51 1.34
C LEU A 88 11.08 -12.19 0.88
N LYS A 89 12.00 -11.43 0.26
CA LYS A 89 13.31 -11.96 -0.14
C LYS A 89 14.11 -12.46 1.07
N LYS A 90 14.12 -11.70 2.16
CA LYS A 90 14.82 -12.09 3.40
C LYS A 90 14.20 -13.34 4.03
N GLU A 91 12.87 -13.40 4.12
CA GLU A 91 12.16 -14.58 4.65
C GLU A 91 12.53 -15.83 3.82
N ILE A 92 12.53 -15.74 2.49
CA ILE A 92 12.91 -16.86 1.61
C ILE A 92 14.37 -17.30 1.83
N GLU A 93 15.31 -16.36 1.91
CA GLU A 93 16.73 -16.67 2.14
C GLU A 93 16.95 -17.33 3.51
N GLU A 94 16.24 -16.90 4.54
CA GLU A 94 16.30 -17.48 5.90
C GLU A 94 15.67 -18.88 5.94
N TYR A 95 14.53 -19.08 5.28
CA TYR A 95 13.93 -20.40 5.10
C TYR A 95 14.87 -21.37 4.35
N ALA A 96 15.51 -20.93 3.27
CA ALA A 96 16.45 -21.76 2.51
C ALA A 96 17.66 -22.18 3.37
N LYS A 97 18.26 -21.24 4.12
CA LYS A 97 19.37 -21.54 5.03
C LYS A 97 18.99 -22.52 6.13
N SER A 98 17.80 -22.38 6.71
CA SER A 98 17.30 -23.28 7.76
C SER A 98 17.09 -24.72 7.26
N GLN A 99 16.81 -24.90 5.97
CA GLN A 99 16.64 -26.21 5.34
C GLN A 99 17.97 -26.86 4.97
N GLU A 100 18.98 -26.07 4.58
CA GLU A 100 20.34 -26.58 4.35
C GLU A 100 21.01 -27.00 5.66
N SER A 101 20.92 -26.18 6.72
CA SER A 101 21.49 -26.52 8.03
C SER A 101 20.86 -27.74 8.72
N ASN A 102 19.64 -28.12 8.35
CA ASN A 102 19.00 -29.35 8.85
C ASN A 102 19.39 -30.59 8.03
N LYS A 103 19.92 -30.44 6.82
CA LYS A 103 20.38 -31.57 5.99
C LYS A 103 21.84 -31.94 6.23
N ASP A 104 22.67 -31.00 6.69
CA ASP A 104 24.08 -31.23 7.01
C ASP A 104 24.30 -31.71 8.47
N GLY A 105 23.21 -31.95 9.21
CA GLY A 105 23.22 -32.41 10.61
C GLY A 105 22.73 -33.86 10.84
N GLU A 106 22.39 -34.60 9.77
CA GLU A 106 22.22 -36.06 9.76
C GLU A 106 23.46 -36.72 9.12
#